data_AF-A0A9E5IU24-F1
#
_entry.id   AF-A0A9E5IU24-F1
#
_cell.length_a   1.000
_cell.length_b   1.000
_cell.length_c   1.000
_cell.angle_alpha   90.00
_cell.angle_beta   90.00
_cell.angle_gamma   90.00
#
_symmetry.space_group_name_H-M   'P 1'
#
loop_
_entity.id
_entity.type
_entity.pdbx_description
1 polymer ?
#
loop_
_entity_poly.entity_id
_entity_poly.type
_entity_poly.pdbx_seq_one_letter_code
_entity_poly.pdbx_strand_id
1 'polypeptide(L)'
;MKIIKIGIASQEKIRARVLAIAKGELKPKPSDPKIWFTSMHSLAQVLSDENRALLDVIRTAKPASISELAELTGRKQGNLSRTLKTMSGYGLVKMEKSDIERHEEHFG
;
A
#
# COMPACT_ATOMS: atom_id res chain seq x y z
N MET A 1 -14.39 -7.22 11.56
CA MET A 1 -13.25 -7.50 10.66
C MET A 1 -13.68 -7.19 9.23
N LYS A 2 -12.99 -6.30 8.51
CA LYS A 2 -13.36 -5.94 7.13
C LYS A 2 -12.61 -6.84 6.17
N ILE A 3 -13.33 -7.74 5.48
CA ILE A 3 -12.74 -8.65 4.50
C ILE A 3 -12.43 -7.85 3.23
N ILE A 4 -11.16 -7.84 2.82
CA ILE A 4 -10.73 -7.24 1.56
C ILE A 4 -10.66 -8.34 0.50
N LYS A 5 -11.35 -8.14 -0.62
CA LYS A 5 -11.32 -9.05 -1.77
C LYS A 5 -10.23 -8.61 -2.73
N ILE A 6 -9.33 -9.54 -3.05
CA ILE A 6 -8.21 -9.34 -3.96
C ILE A 6 -8.46 -10.15 -5.23
N GLY A 7 -8.33 -9.50 -6.39
CA GLY A 7 -8.47 -10.11 -7.70
C GLY A 7 -7.10 -10.40 -8.30
N ILE A 8 -6.97 -11.50 -9.04
CA ILE A 8 -5.76 -11.84 -9.77
C ILE A 8 -6.13 -12.00 -11.24
N ALA A 9 -5.52 -11.19 -12.10
CA ALA A 9 -5.74 -11.24 -13.55
C ALA A 9 -4.56 -10.61 -14.28
N SER A 10 -4.32 -10.98 -15.55
CA SER A 10 -3.28 -10.34 -16.35
C SER A 10 -3.51 -8.83 -16.48
N GLN A 11 -2.43 -8.08 -16.74
CA GLN A 11 -2.49 -6.63 -16.87
C GLN A 11 -3.47 -6.18 -17.97
N GLU A 12 -3.53 -6.90 -19.09
CA GLU A 12 -4.47 -6.64 -20.18
C GLU A 12 -5.93 -6.80 -19.73
N LYS A 13 -6.24 -7.85 -18.97
CA LYS A 13 -7.59 -8.07 -18.44
C LYS A 13 -7.98 -7.01 -17.42
N ILE A 14 -7.04 -6.58 -16.57
CA ILE A 14 -7.28 -5.48 -15.62
C ILE A 14 -7.58 -4.19 -16.39
N ARG A 15 -6.76 -3.85 -17.40
CA ARG A 15 -6.98 -2.66 -18.24
C ARG A 15 -8.32 -2.71 -18.97
N ALA A 16 -8.65 -3.85 -19.59
CA ALA A 16 -9.92 -4.04 -20.28
C ALA A 16 -11.11 -3.85 -19.34
N ARG A 17 -11.02 -4.40 -18.11
CA ARG A 17 -12.04 -4.20 -17.07
C ARG A 17 -12.21 -2.71 -16.71
N VAL A 18 -11.12 -1.99 -16.49
CA VAL A 18 -11.16 -0.55 -16.17
C VAL A 18 -11.81 0.24 -17.31
N LEU A 19 -11.45 -0.07 -18.56
CA LEU A 19 -12.06 0.58 -19.73
C LEU A 19 -13.55 0.29 -19.84
N ALA A 20 -13.99 -0.96 -19.62
CA ALA A 20 -15.41 -1.31 -19.63
C ALA A 20 -16.19 -0.61 -18.51
N ILE A 21 -15.58 -0.40 -17.34
CA ILE A 21 -16.18 0.39 -16.25
C ILE A 21 -16.34 1.84 -16.67
N ALA A 22 -15.29 2.45 -17.22
CA ALA A 22 -15.32 3.84 -17.68
C ALA A 22 -16.37 4.06 -18.77
N LYS A 23 -16.59 3.07 -19.65
CA LYS A 23 -17.63 3.09 -20.69
C LYS A 23 -19.05 2.84 -20.16
N GLY A 24 -19.21 2.41 -18.90
CA GLY A 24 -20.50 2.04 -18.32
C GLY A 24 -21.01 0.65 -18.71
N GLU A 25 -20.25 -0.11 -19.51
CA GLU A 25 -20.55 -1.49 -19.92
C GLU A 25 -20.44 -2.47 -18.74
N LEU A 26 -19.53 -2.18 -17.79
CA LEU A 26 -19.35 -2.96 -16.59
C LEU A 26 -19.61 -2.12 -15.34
N LYS A 27 -20.64 -2.49 -14.56
CA LYS A 27 -20.92 -1.85 -13.27
C LYS A 27 -20.31 -2.67 -12.13
N PRO A 28 -19.28 -2.15 -11.43
CA PRO A 28 -18.62 -2.89 -10.36
C PRO A 28 -19.57 -3.06 -9.18
N LYS A 29 -19.62 -4.29 -8.64
CA LYS A 29 -20.43 -4.63 -7.48
C LYS A 29 -19.68 -4.34 -6.18
N PRO A 30 -20.37 -4.12 -5.04
CA PRO A 30 -19.72 -4.00 -3.73
C PRO A 30 -18.87 -5.24 -3.36
N SER A 31 -19.23 -6.39 -3.93
CA SER A 31 -18.53 -7.66 -3.76
C SER A 31 -17.31 -7.83 -4.66
N ASP A 32 -17.05 -6.91 -5.60
CA ASP A 32 -15.93 -7.04 -6.53
C ASP A 32 -14.60 -6.73 -5.85
N PRO A 33 -13.50 -7.35 -6.33
CA PRO A 33 -12.18 -6.99 -5.87
C PRO A 33 -11.87 -5.52 -6.16
N LYS A 34 -11.39 -4.83 -5.12
CA LYS A 34 -10.92 -3.44 -5.22
C LYS A 34 -9.43 -3.35 -5.52
N ILE A 35 -8.70 -4.41 -5.19
CA ILE A 35 -7.25 -4.51 -5.38
C ILE A 35 -7.00 -5.65 -6.38
N TRP A 36 -6.20 -5.36 -7.41
CA TRP A 36 -5.90 -6.31 -8.49
C TRP A 36 -4.39 -6.54 -8.59
N PHE A 37 -3.98 -7.80 -8.58
CA PHE A 37 -2.61 -8.22 -8.82
C PHE A 37 -2.49 -8.91 -10.17
N THR A 38 -1.32 -8.78 -10.80
CA THR A 38 -1.06 -9.41 -12.11
C THR A 38 -0.82 -10.92 -12.01
N SER A 39 -0.44 -11.41 -10.82
CA SER A 39 -0.17 -12.82 -10.56
C SER A 39 -0.24 -13.15 -9.07
N MET A 40 -0.37 -14.45 -8.77
CA MET A 40 -0.25 -14.98 -7.40
C MET A 40 1.14 -14.72 -6.81
N HIS A 41 2.19 -14.81 -7.64
CA HIS A 41 3.55 -14.54 -7.20
C HIS A 41 3.72 -13.09 -6.71
N SER A 42 3.18 -12.12 -7.47
CA SER A 42 3.22 -10.70 -7.06
C SER A 42 2.45 -10.48 -5.75
N LEU A 43 1.30 -11.14 -5.58
CA LEU A 43 0.54 -11.09 -4.34
C LEU A 43 1.35 -11.63 -3.15
N ALA A 44 1.96 -12.81 -3.29
CA ALA A 44 2.73 -13.44 -2.23
C ALA A 44 3.98 -12.63 -1.82
N GLN A 45 4.61 -11.93 -2.77
CA GLN A 45 5.72 -11.02 -2.49
C GLN A 45 5.26 -9.80 -1.68
N VAL A 46 4.13 -9.19 -2.04
CA VAL A 46 3.63 -7.99 -1.35
C VAL A 46 3.06 -8.33 0.04
N LEU A 47 2.34 -9.44 0.16
CA LEU A 47 1.76 -9.92 1.42
C LEU A 47 2.56 -11.09 2.01
N SER A 48 3.89 -11.04 1.93
CA SER A 48 4.76 -11.98 2.62
C SER A 48 4.58 -11.88 4.14
N ASP A 49 5.04 -12.87 4.89
CA ASP A 49 4.89 -12.88 6.35
C ASP A 49 5.60 -11.69 7.01
N GLU A 50 6.80 -11.34 6.53
CA GLU A 50 7.53 -10.15 6.98
C GLU A 50 6.74 -8.86 6.72
N ASN A 51 6.10 -8.76 5.56
CA ASN A 51 5.30 -7.60 5.19
C ASN A 51 3.95 -7.55 5.94
N ARG A 52 3.37 -8.70 6.29
CA ARG A 52 2.19 -8.77 7.15
C ARG A 52 2.51 -8.37 8.58
N ALA A 53 3.67 -8.77 9.11
CA ALA A 53 4.17 -8.30 10.39
C ALA A 53 4.42 -6.79 10.37
N LEU A 54 5.00 -6.25 9.29
CA LEU A 54 5.15 -4.80 9.10
C LEU A 54 3.80 -4.07 9.17
N LEU A 55 2.78 -4.56 8.46
CA LEU A 55 1.44 -3.97 8.49
C LEU A 55 0.82 -4.00 9.90
N ASP A 56 1.12 -5.04 10.68
CA ASP A 56 0.70 -5.15 12.07
C ASP A 56 1.33 -4.04 12.92
N VAL A 57 2.65 -3.84 12.81
CA VAL A 57 3.37 -2.76 13.49
C VAL A 57 2.82 -1.39 13.11
N ILE A 58 2.57 -1.13 11.82
CA ILE A 58 1.99 0.15 11.38
C ILE A 58 0.61 0.37 12.00
N ARG A 59 -0.22 -0.68 12.07
CA ARG A 59 -1.57 -0.61 12.64
C ARG A 59 -1.54 -0.34 14.16
N THR A 60 -0.60 -0.96 14.88
CA THR A 60 -0.52 -0.89 16.34
C THR A 60 0.22 0.36 16.81
N ALA A 61 1.40 0.63 16.25
CA ALA A 61 2.28 1.72 16.69
C ALA A 61 1.95 3.07 16.03
N LYS A 62 1.33 3.08 14.83
CA LYS A 62 1.01 4.30 14.07
C LYS A 62 2.21 5.26 13.97
N PRO A 63 3.35 4.83 13.40
CA PRO A 63 4.55 5.64 13.33
C PRO A 63 4.29 6.95 12.57
N ALA A 64 4.87 8.04 13.06
CA ALA A 64 4.83 9.36 12.44
C ALA A 64 5.77 9.47 11.23
N SER A 65 6.77 8.57 11.10
CA SER A 65 7.72 8.60 9.98
C SER A 65 8.23 7.23 9.56
N ILE A 66 8.83 7.15 8.36
CA ILE A 66 9.51 5.94 7.88
C ILE A 66 10.76 5.64 8.72
N SER A 67 11.42 6.68 9.25
CA SER A 67 12.59 6.52 10.12
C SER A 67 12.20 5.83 11.42
N GLU A 68 11.14 6.31 12.08
CA GLU A 68 10.60 5.68 13.29
C GLU A 68 10.16 4.23 13.03
N LEU A 69 9.50 3.99 11.89
CA LEU A 69 9.12 2.62 11.51
C LEU A 69 10.34 1.72 11.27
N ALA A 70 11.45 2.26 10.76
CA ALA A 70 12.71 1.53 10.63
C ALA A 70 13.27 1.13 11.99
N GLU A 71 13.24 2.02 12.97
CA GLU A 71 13.67 1.74 14.34
C GLU A 71 12.79 0.66 15.00
N LEU A 72 11.48 0.77 14.89
CA LEU A 72 10.52 -0.19 15.45
C LEU A 72 10.65 -1.59 14.85
N THR A 73 11.03 -1.69 13.58
CA THR A 73 11.07 -2.97 12.85
C THR A 73 12.48 -3.52 12.66
N GLY A 74 13.52 -2.75 12.97
CA GLY A 74 14.92 -3.07 12.66
C GLY A 74 15.23 -3.14 11.15
N ARG A 75 14.30 -2.72 10.28
CA ARG A 75 14.47 -2.80 8.82
C ARG A 75 15.12 -1.54 8.28
N LYS A 76 15.94 -1.68 7.23
CA LYS A 76 16.54 -0.52 6.54
C LYS A 76 15.45 0.40 5.98
N GLN A 77 15.54 1.69 6.29
CA GLN A 77 14.58 2.71 5.84
C GLN A 77 14.35 2.71 4.32
N GLY A 78 15.41 2.55 3.52
CA GLY A 78 15.30 2.48 2.05
C GLY A 78 14.49 1.27 1.54
N ASN A 79 14.54 0.13 2.26
CA ASN A 79 13.72 -1.04 1.93
C ASN A 79 12.26 -0.82 2.31
N LEU A 80 12.03 -0.22 3.47
CA LEU A 80 10.68 0.16 3.91
C LEU A 80 10.04 1.14 2.94
N SER A 81 10.74 2.20 2.53
CA SER A 81 10.22 3.20 1.60
C SER A 81 9.73 2.58 0.28
N ARG A 82 10.54 1.68 -0.32
CA ARG A 82 10.14 0.94 -1.54
C ARG A 82 8.92 0.06 -1.30
N THR A 83 8.92 -0.71 -0.21
CA THR A 83 7.83 -1.61 0.16
C THR A 83 6.52 -0.86 0.39
N LEU A 84 6.58 0.23 1.18
CA LEU A 84 5.44 1.09 1.48
C LEU A 84 4.90 1.77 0.22
N LYS A 85 5.77 2.18 -0.71
CA LYS A 85 5.34 2.73 -2.00
C LYS A 85 4.56 1.70 -2.82
N THR A 86 5.02 0.45 -2.88
CA THR A 86 4.31 -0.64 -3.54
C THR A 86 2.96 -0.91 -2.85
N MET A 87 2.94 -1.04 -1.54
CA MET A 87 1.70 -1.27 -0.77
C MET A 87 0.70 -0.12 -0.89
N SER A 88 1.19 1.12 -0.96
CA SER A 88 0.39 2.33 -1.19
C SER A 88 -0.25 2.31 -2.57
N GLY A 89 0.47 1.87 -3.60
CA GLY A 89 -0.08 1.67 -4.94
C GLY A 89 -1.24 0.66 -4.98
N TYR A 90 -1.27 -0.30 -4.05
CA TYR A 90 -2.38 -1.24 -3.88
C TYR A 90 -3.45 -0.77 -2.87
N GLY A 91 -3.28 0.40 -2.25
CA GLY A 91 -4.19 0.92 -1.22
C GLY A 91 -4.16 0.16 0.10
N LEU A 92 -3.10 -0.60 0.37
CA LEU A 92 -2.91 -1.35 1.63
C LEU A 92 -2.43 -0.44 2.76
N VAL A 93 -1.68 0.61 2.43
CA VAL A 93 -1.22 1.65 3.35
C VAL A 93 -1.47 3.01 2.72
N LYS A 94 -1.68 4.05 3.53
CA LYS A 94 -1.70 5.44 3.09
C LYS A 94 -0.43 6.11 3.63
N MET A 95 0.32 6.75 2.74
CA MET A 95 1.46 7.58 3.14
C MET A 95 1.02 9.04 3.03
N GLU A 96 1.18 9.78 4.11
CA GLU A 96 0.90 11.21 4.14
C GLU A 96 2.22 11.95 4.13
N LYS A 97 2.33 12.98 3.29
CA LYS A 97 3.46 13.90 3.37
C LYS A 97 3.12 14.89 4.49
N SER A 98 3.87 14.82 5.58
CA SER A 98 3.92 15.91 6.53
C SER A 98 4.90 16.95 5.97
N ASP A 99 4.40 18.12 5.62
CA ASP A 99 5.26 19.30 5.46
C ASP A 99 5.75 19.65 6.86
N ILE A 100 6.89 19.06 7.26
CA ILE A 100 7.60 19.55 8.42
C ILE A 100 8.17 20.89 7.97
N GLU A 101 7.46 21.97 8.28
CA GLU A 101 8.03 23.31 8.29
C GLU A 101 9.34 23.20 9.06
N ARG A 102 10.46 23.39 8.34
CA ARG A 102 11.73 23.66 8.98
C ARG A 102 11.53 24.96 9.73
N HIS A 103 11.13 24.87 10.99
CA HIS A 103 11.47 25.87 11.98
C HIS A 103 13.00 25.85 12.08
N GLU A 104 13.66 26.53 11.15
CA GLU A 104 14.97 27.09 11.42
C GLU A 104 14.74 28.13 12.51
N GLU A 105 14.96 27.70 13.75
CA GLU A 105 15.23 28.63 14.84
C GLU A 105 16.41 29.49 14.39
N HIS A 106 16.12 30.74 14.03
CA HIS A 106 17.10 31.81 13.94
C HIS A 106 17.78 31.90 15.31
N PHE A 107 18.96 31.29 15.42
CA PHE A 107 19.91 31.57 16.48
C PHE A 107 20.57 32.91 16.19
N GLY A 108 20.42 33.85 17.14
CA GLY A 108 21.39 34.90 17.45
C GLY A 108 21.36 36.14 16.59
#